data_AF-A0A1I4HKP2-F1
#
_entry.id   AF-A0A1I4HKP2-F1
#
_cell.length_a   1.000
_cell.length_b   1.000
_cell.length_c   1.000
_cell.angle_alpha   90.00
_cell.angle_beta   90.00
_cell.angle_gamma   90.00
#
_symmetry.space_group_name_H-M   'P 1'
#
loop_
_entity.id
_entity.type
_entity.pdbx_description
1 polymer ?
#
loop_
_entity_poly.entity_id
_entity_poly.type
_entity_poly.pdbx_seq_one_letter_code
_entity_poly.pdbx_strand_id
1 'polypeptide(L)'
;MTGPAVPPEKLAEVAGLATALADRILEQHAAGTTIPTNQFHMLVNATRMLQDNGVPWPPSVEHVLMEVAKRAEPAEVGRQAGPDATKGDDVVGHLTQVLHAMRRP
;
A
#
# COMPACT_ATOMS: atom_id res chain seq x y z
N MET A 1 18.18 23.27 9.81
CA MET A 1 18.96 22.13 10.34
C MET A 1 18.61 20.93 9.48
N THR A 2 19.43 20.62 8.47
CA THR A 2 19.15 19.51 7.54
C THR A 2 19.53 18.21 8.24
N GLY A 3 18.55 17.35 8.51
CA GLY A 3 18.80 16.01 9.05
C GLY A 3 19.70 15.20 8.10
N PRO A 4 20.41 14.17 8.59
CA PRO A 4 21.28 13.36 7.75
C PRO A 4 20.46 12.74 6.62
N ALA A 5 20.85 13.03 5.37
CA ALA A 5 20.28 12.37 4.20
C ALA A 5 20.48 10.86 4.33
N VAL A 6 19.45 10.07 4.05
CA VAL A 6 19.53 8.61 4.14
C VAL A 6 20.51 8.12 3.07
N PRO A 7 21.49 7.26 3.41
CA PRO A 7 22.41 6.70 2.43
C PRO A 7 21.67 5.94 1.32
N PRO A 8 22.07 6.05 0.05
CA PRO A 8 21.40 5.38 -1.07
C PRO A 8 21.41 3.84 -0.95
N GLU A 9 22.47 3.27 -0.36
CA GLU A 9 22.57 1.84 -0.04
C GLU A 9 21.43 1.39 0.89
N LYS A 10 21.12 2.18 1.92
CA LYS A 10 20.06 1.88 2.88
C LYS A 10 18.68 2.00 2.24
N LEU A 11 18.50 2.91 1.28
CA LEU A 11 17.27 3.03 0.50
C LEU A 11 17.08 1.83 -0.45
N ALA A 12 18.16 1.30 -1.03
CA ALA A 12 18.10 0.09 -1.84
C ALA A 12 17.70 -1.14 -0.99
N GLU A 13 18.21 -1.25 0.25
CA GLU A 13 17.78 -2.30 1.18
C GLU A 13 16.29 -2.17 1.55
N VAL A 14 15.81 -0.94 1.77
CA VAL A 14 14.39 -0.68 2.05
C VAL A 14 13.53 -1.04 0.84
N ALA A 15 13.99 -0.74 -0.39
CA ALA A 15 13.30 -1.15 -1.61
C ALA A 15 13.26 -2.68 -1.78
N GLY A 16 14.34 -3.37 -1.41
CA GLY A 16 14.38 -4.84 -1.36
C GLY A 16 13.40 -5.40 -0.33
N LEU A 17 13.35 -4.83 0.88
CA LEU A 17 12.42 -5.24 1.91
C LEU A 17 10.96 -4.99 1.51
N ALA A 18 10.67 -3.83 0.91
CA ALA A 18 9.34 -3.49 0.41
C ALA A 18 8.90 -4.45 -0.70
N THR A 19 9.82 -4.82 -1.61
CA THR A 19 9.57 -5.83 -2.64
C THR A 19 9.21 -7.18 -2.02
N ALA A 20 10.04 -7.69 -1.10
CA ALA A 20 9.78 -8.99 -0.45
C ALA A 20 8.47 -9.01 0.35
N LEU A 21 8.12 -7.90 1.01
CA LEU A 21 6.82 -7.76 1.69
C LEU A 21 5.66 -7.75 0.69
N ALA A 22 5.81 -7.05 -0.43
CA ALA A 22 4.79 -6.97 -1.46
C ALA A 22 4.56 -8.33 -2.14
N ASP A 23 5.63 -9.04 -2.52
CA ASP A 23 5.53 -10.39 -3.10
C ASP A 23 4.82 -11.35 -2.13
N ARG A 24 5.22 -11.35 -0.86
CA ARG A 24 4.55 -12.17 0.17
C ARG A 24 3.06 -11.85 0.29
N ILE A 25 2.68 -10.57 0.26
CA ILE A 25 1.28 -10.16 0.31
C ILE A 25 0.51 -10.66 -0.93
N LEU A 26 1.11 -10.60 -2.12
CA LEU A 26 0.52 -11.10 -3.36
C LEU A 26 0.36 -12.63 -3.33
N GLU A 27 1.35 -13.37 -2.86
CA GLU A 27 1.28 -14.82 -2.70
C GLU A 27 0.18 -15.22 -1.71
N GLN A 28 0.10 -14.53 -0.57
CA GLN A 28 -0.95 -14.75 0.43
C GLN A 28 -2.34 -14.44 -0.11
N HIS A 29 -2.46 -13.37 -0.91
CA HIS A 29 -3.70 -13.02 -1.60
C HIS A 29 -4.11 -14.09 -2.61
N ALA A 30 -3.17 -14.57 -3.43
CA ALA A 30 -3.41 -15.64 -4.41
C ALA A 30 -3.83 -16.96 -3.73
N ALA A 31 -3.29 -17.24 -2.54
CA ALA A 31 -3.67 -18.38 -1.71
C ALA A 31 -5.03 -18.21 -1.00
N GLY A 32 -5.73 -17.09 -1.20
CA GLY A 32 -7.02 -16.80 -0.55
C GLY A 32 -6.90 -16.53 0.95
N THR A 33 -5.68 -16.27 1.45
CA THR A 33 -5.44 -15.99 2.87
C THR A 33 -5.59 -14.50 3.15
N THR A 34 -6.11 -14.16 4.33
CA THR A 34 -6.25 -12.76 4.75
C THR A 34 -4.87 -12.11 4.88
N ILE A 35 -4.69 -10.97 4.22
CA ILE A 35 -3.46 -10.17 4.32
C ILE A 35 -3.32 -9.69 5.77
N PRO A 36 -2.21 -10.00 6.46
CA PRO A 36 -2.01 -9.55 7.83
C PRO A 36 -1.84 -8.03 7.86
N THR A 37 -2.71 -7.32 8.58
CA THR A 37 -2.72 -5.84 8.68
C THR A 37 -1.35 -5.27 9.06
N ASN A 38 -0.59 -5.99 9.90
CA ASN A 38 0.73 -5.57 10.32
C ASN A 38 1.77 -5.58 9.17
N GLN A 39 1.70 -6.55 8.26
CA GLN A 39 2.58 -6.60 7.07
C GLN A 39 2.23 -5.48 6.10
N PHE A 40 0.94 -5.19 5.95
CA PHE A 40 0.49 -4.07 5.14
C PHE A 40 0.96 -2.71 5.70
N HIS A 41 0.86 -2.49 7.02
CA HIS A 41 1.40 -1.28 7.65
C HIS A 41 2.92 -1.14 7.48
N MET A 42 3.67 -2.24 7.59
CA MET A 42 5.12 -2.22 7.32
C MET A 42 5.41 -1.86 5.87
N LEU A 43 4.64 -2.38 4.92
CA LEU A 43 4.75 -2.03 3.51
C LEU A 43 4.50 -0.53 3.30
N VAL A 44 3.39 0.01 3.82
CA VAL A 44 3.05 1.43 3.71
C VAL A 44 4.16 2.33 4.29
N ASN A 45 4.73 1.96 5.43
CA ASN A 45 5.84 2.73 6.03
C ASN A 45 7.10 2.67 5.17
N ALA A 46 7.46 1.51 4.64
CA ALA A 46 8.62 1.37 3.76
C ALA A 46 8.44 2.17 2.47
N THR A 47 7.26 2.09 1.85
CA THR A 47 6.92 2.82 0.61
C THR A 47 6.92 4.33 0.82
N ARG A 48 6.40 4.81 1.95
CA ARG A 48 6.48 6.23 2.33
C ARG A 48 7.92 6.69 2.48
N MET A 49 8.77 5.88 3.10
CA MET A 49 10.19 6.20 3.26
C MET A 49 10.93 6.26 1.91
N LEU A 50 10.57 5.42 0.94
CA LEU A 50 11.09 5.49 -0.42
C LEU A 50 10.63 6.78 -1.13
N GLN A 51 9.35 7.13 -1.00
CA GLN A 51 8.77 8.34 -1.59
C GLN A 51 9.39 9.63 -1.02
N ASP A 52 9.53 9.72 0.30
CA ASP A 52 10.14 10.87 0.98
C ASP A 52 11.60 11.11 0.53
N ASN A 53 12.27 10.08 0.01
CA ASN A 53 13.63 10.15 -0.52
C ASN A 53 13.70 10.14 -2.05
N GLY A 54 12.57 10.27 -2.75
CA GLY A 54 12.52 10.35 -4.22
C GLY A 54 12.88 9.04 -4.93
N VAL A 55 12.82 7.91 -4.24
CA VAL A 55 13.11 6.59 -4.82
C VAL A 55 11.85 6.04 -5.49
N PRO A 56 11.92 5.63 -6.77
CA PRO A 56 10.78 5.03 -7.44
C PRO A 56 10.37 3.72 -6.76
N TRP A 57 9.07 3.46 -6.75
CA TRP A 57 8.55 2.26 -6.12
C TRP A 57 8.88 1.01 -6.96
N PRO A 58 9.21 -0.11 -6.31
CA PRO A 58 9.31 -1.38 -7.00
C PRO A 58 7.96 -1.82 -7.60
N PRO A 59 7.94 -2.53 -8.73
CA PRO A 59 6.71 -2.91 -9.42
C PRO A 59 5.78 -3.79 -8.55
N SER A 60 6.33 -4.67 -7.71
CA SER A 60 5.52 -5.48 -6.77
C SER A 60 4.78 -4.61 -5.76
N VAL A 61 5.40 -3.52 -5.30
CA VAL A 61 4.79 -2.56 -4.36
C VAL A 61 3.64 -1.80 -5.03
N GLU A 62 3.85 -1.33 -6.25
CA GLU A 62 2.82 -0.67 -7.05
C GLU A 62 1.61 -1.60 -7.28
N HIS A 63 1.87 -2.87 -7.57
CA HIS A 63 0.83 -3.87 -7.79
C HIS A 63 -0.03 -4.09 -6.53
N VAL A 64 0.59 -4.23 -5.35
CA VAL A 64 -0.15 -4.39 -4.09
C VAL A 64 -1.02 -3.17 -3.80
N LEU A 65 -0.48 -1.95 -3.99
CA LEU A 65 -1.24 -0.73 -3.77
C LEU A 65 -2.41 -0.59 -4.75
N MET A 66 -2.23 -0.99 -6.01
CA MET A 66 -3.31 -1.05 -6.99
C MET A 66 -4.41 -2.04 -6.57
N GLU A 67 -4.04 -3.25 -6.12
CA GLU A 67 -5.01 -4.25 -5.66
C GLU A 67 -5.77 -3.79 -4.42
N VAL A 68 -5.11 -3.07 -3.51
CA VAL A 68 -5.78 -2.45 -2.36
C VAL A 68 -6.70 -1.31 -2.80
N ALA A 69 -6.27 -0.45 -3.72
CA ALA A 69 -7.11 0.61 -4.26
C ALA A 69 -8.37 0.05 -4.93
N LYS A 70 -8.26 -1.03 -5.72
CA LYS A 70 -9.42 -1.71 -6.34
C LYS A 70 -10.45 -2.23 -5.34
N ARG A 71 -10.01 -2.64 -4.14
CA ARG A 71 -10.90 -3.07 -3.04
C ARG A 71 -11.51 -1.88 -2.30
N ALA A 72 -10.79 -0.76 -2.31
CA ALA A 72 -11.16 0.48 -1.66
C ALA A 72 -12.10 1.34 -2.49
N GLU A 73 -12.13 1.14 -3.81
CA GLU A 73 -13.14 1.73 -4.66
C GLU A 73 -14.48 1.11 -4.25
N PRO A 74 -15.41 1.87 -3.63
CA PRO A 74 -16.77 1.39 -3.48
C PRO A 74 -17.25 1.09 -4.89
N ALA A 75 -17.93 -0.03 -5.09
CA ALA A 75 -18.37 -0.49 -6.39
C ALA A 75 -19.28 0.56 -7.09
N GLU A 76 -18.68 1.56 -7.73
CA GLU A 76 -19.34 2.54 -8.57
C GLU A 76 -19.43 2.02 -10.00
N VAL A 77 -19.68 0.72 -10.16
CA VAL A 77 -20.28 0.15 -11.36
C VAL A 77 -21.28 -0.94 -10.95
N GLY A 78 -22.53 -0.52 -10.70
CA GLY A 78 -23.71 -1.33 -10.98
C GLY A 78 -24.22 -2.26 -9.87
N ARG A 79 -25.21 -1.76 -9.11
CA ARG A 79 -26.33 -2.47 -8.46
C ARG A 79 -26.16 -4.00 -8.24
N GLN A 80 -25.99 -4.40 -6.98
CA GLN A 80 -27.00 -5.17 -6.24
C GLN A 80 -26.60 -5.26 -4.76
N ALA A 81 -27.60 -5.12 -3.90
CA ALA A 81 -27.50 -4.80 -2.48
C ALA A 81 -27.18 -6.00 -1.57
N GLY A 82 -26.48 -5.72 -0.46
CA GLY A 82 -26.44 -6.54 0.74
C GLY A 82 -25.71 -5.79 1.87
N PRO A 83 -26.33 -5.54 3.05
CA PRO A 83 -25.69 -4.81 4.12
C PRO A 83 -24.91 -5.77 5.02
N ASP A 84 -23.60 -5.88 4.84
CA ASP A 84 -22.72 -6.36 5.90
C ASP A 84 -21.44 -5.51 5.90
N ALA A 85 -21.52 -4.39 6.60
CA ALA A 85 -20.40 -3.50 6.86
C ALA A 85 -19.58 -4.08 8.04
N THR A 86 -18.73 -5.06 7.75
CA THR A 86 -17.77 -5.58 8.73
C THR A 86 -16.53 -4.68 8.76
N LYS A 87 -16.53 -3.73 9.72
CA LYS A 87 -15.38 -3.17 10.49
C LYS A 87 -13.96 -3.44 9.93
N GLY A 88 -13.72 -3.09 8.67
CA GLY A 88 -12.42 -3.04 7.99
C GLY A 88 -12.36 -1.87 7.00
N ASP A 89 -13.49 -1.20 6.80
CA ASP A 89 -13.76 -0.13 5.84
C ASP A 89 -13.09 1.20 6.23
N ASP A 90 -12.92 1.45 7.53
CA ASP A 90 -12.42 2.74 8.06
C ASP A 90 -10.95 3.00 7.71
N VAL A 91 -10.11 1.95 7.74
CA VAL A 91 -8.68 2.05 7.39
C VAL A 91 -8.50 2.23 5.88
N VAL A 92 -9.39 1.59 5.10
CA VAL A 92 -9.37 1.62 3.64
C VAL A 92 -9.83 2.98 3.13
N GLY A 93 -10.87 3.57 3.74
CA GLY A 93 -11.32 4.93 3.45
C GLY A 93 -10.25 5.99 3.72
N HIS A 94 -9.50 5.86 4.83
CA HIS A 94 -8.39 6.76 5.14
C HIS A 94 -7.24 6.67 4.12
N LEU A 95 -6.94 5.48 3.62
CA LEU A 95 -5.88 5.27 2.62
C LEU A 95 -6.26 5.86 1.26
N THR A 96 -7.51 5.67 0.82
CA THR A 96 -8.04 6.27 -0.41
C THR A 96 -7.99 7.79 -0.37
N GLN A 97 -8.30 8.39 0.78
CA GLN A 97 -8.25 9.84 0.95
C GLN A 97 -6.81 10.38 0.88
N VAL A 98 -5.83 9.65 1.44
CA VAL A 98 -4.41 10.00 1.35
C VAL A 98 -3.89 9.87 -0.09
N LEU A 99 -4.23 8.78 -0.79
CA LEU A 99 -3.86 8.58 -2.20
C LEU A 99 -4.48 9.65 -3.11
N HIS A 100 -5.71 10.05 -2.85
CA HIS A 100 -6.39 11.10 -3.61
C HIS A 100 -5.79 12.49 -3.34
N ALA A 101 -5.37 12.77 -2.09
CA ALA A 101 -4.68 14.00 -1.73
C ALA A 101 -3.30 14.12 -2.41
N MET A 102 -2.61 13.00 -2.65
CA MET A 102 -1.31 12.97 -3.35
C MET A 102 -1.42 13.06 -4.88
N ARG A 103 -2.64 12.95 -5.44
CA ARG A 103 -2.89 13.01 -6.90
C ARG A 103 -3.19 14.42 -7.42
N ARG A 104 -3.34 15.43 -6.54
CA ARG A 104 -3.65 16.80 -6.96
C ARG A 104 -2.35 17.56 -7.29
N PRO A 105 -2.24 18.20 -8.48
CA PRO A 105 -1.02 18.85 -8.97
C PRO A 105 -0.59 20.08 -8.14
#